data_AF-A0A194RBU0-F1
#
_entry.id   AF-A0A194RBU0-F1
#
_cell.length_a   1.000
_cell.length_b   1.000
_cell.length_c   1.000
_cell.angle_alpha   90.00
_cell.angle_beta   90.00
_cell.angle_gamma   90.00
#
_symmetry.space_group_name_H-M   'P 1'
#
loop_
_entity.id
_entity.type
_entity.pdbx_description
1 polymer ?
#
loop_
_entity_poly.entity_id
_entity_poly.type
_entity_poly.pdbx_seq_one_letter_code
_entity_poly.pdbx_strand_id
1 'polypeptide(L)'
;MADLEKEVVRLRAAERTLRDAVCNKLLLEEQVNVLTAKVEALQPVQQELHEAKVKVAMLESSLEEWMSAAKAHGVETARALSAALESAFAGQLTAVVNCSEAKTQMAQLTEEVATLKFERDKVTTKLNDIMSVRKSQESLIHRLQKRLLLVTRERDSYRQQLDCYEKELTVTLCGESGAGSAALLSARVEQLEKSLQGYRDLLATHDQEAHAKLVESLRAEASKYREEAELSRREAGKVRAQRDQLQAHLDRLVQTPQPPTKILHLVDNPAAAAHKQMQLDMESAQEEIKRLKAALREGGSDVCPEEMQQLKQQLENSRIKLKRMKEEFTSSAQEYRDVVYMLLGYKIDRTGHKNYRISNMYAESAEEYLTFTLCDDGIEMVHTEYSASLNELVELHLHHHRSIPLFLSALTMELFTRTTMQQDIQ
;
A
#
# COMPACT_ATOMS: atom_id res chain seq x y z
N MET A 1 90.51 91.04 61.75
CA MET A 1 89.23 91.65 62.21
C MET A 1 88.42 92.12 61.00
N ALA A 2 88.94 93.02 60.15
CA ALA A 2 88.20 93.54 58.97
C ALA A 2 87.86 92.51 57.87
N ASP A 3 88.70 91.49 57.63
CA ASP A 3 88.41 90.47 56.61
C ASP A 3 87.32 89.48 57.03
N LEU A 4 87.20 89.22 58.34
CA LEU A 4 86.11 88.42 58.91
C LEU A 4 84.76 89.15 58.82
N GLU A 5 84.74 90.47 58.98
CA GLU A 5 83.53 91.27 58.84
C GLU A 5 83.01 91.31 57.40
N LYS A 6 83.91 91.46 56.41
CA LYS A 6 83.55 91.37 54.98
C LYS A 6 83.00 89.99 54.63
N GLU A 7 83.60 88.93 55.18
CA GLU A 7 83.14 87.58 54.97
C GLU A 7 81.77 87.31 55.61
N VAL A 8 81.51 87.86 56.81
CA VAL A 8 80.19 87.81 57.45
C VAL A 8 79.13 88.56 56.62
N VAL A 9 79.46 89.71 56.03
CA VAL A 9 78.54 90.44 55.13
C VAL A 9 78.28 89.64 53.85
N ARG A 10 79.31 89.02 53.25
CA ARG A 10 79.18 88.16 52.07
C ARG A 10 78.31 86.93 52.36
N LEU A 11 78.52 86.27 53.50
CA LEU A 11 77.71 85.13 53.93
C LEU A 11 76.26 85.52 54.20
N ARG A 12 76.00 86.67 54.83
CA ARG A 12 74.62 87.19 55.03
C ARG A 12 73.93 87.57 53.73
N ALA A 13 74.66 88.07 52.74
CA ALA A 13 74.12 88.34 51.41
C ALA A 13 73.80 87.03 50.68
N ALA A 14 74.71 86.05 50.69
CA ALA A 14 74.49 84.73 50.13
C ALA A 14 73.32 83.99 50.81
N GLU A 15 73.18 84.12 52.14
CA GLU A 15 72.07 83.56 52.90
C GLU A 15 70.72 84.18 52.50
N ARG A 16 70.68 85.50 52.22
CA ARG A 16 69.48 86.15 51.66
C ARG A 16 69.17 85.64 50.25
N THR A 17 70.16 85.58 49.36
CA THR A 17 69.96 85.07 47.99
C THR A 17 69.50 83.61 48.01
N LEU A 18 70.03 82.79 48.91
CA LEU A 18 69.61 81.41 49.12
C LEU A 18 68.17 81.32 49.65
N ARG A 19 67.78 82.18 50.61
CA ARG A 19 66.39 82.26 51.08
C ARG A 19 65.43 82.65 49.95
N ASP A 20 65.78 83.65 49.15
CA ASP A 20 64.96 84.09 48.02
C ASP A 20 64.84 82.97 46.96
N ALA A 21 65.93 82.25 46.68
CA ALA A 21 65.93 81.09 45.79
C ALA A 21 65.07 79.94 46.33
N VAL A 22 65.08 79.70 47.66
CA VAL A 22 64.23 78.70 48.31
C VAL A 22 62.75 79.11 48.25
N CYS A 23 62.41 80.38 48.51
CA CYS A 23 61.05 80.88 48.38
C CYS A 23 60.54 80.77 46.93
N ASN A 24 61.37 81.12 45.95
CA ASN A 24 61.03 80.96 44.53
C ASN A 24 60.88 79.48 44.15
N LYS A 25 61.72 78.60 44.69
CA LYS A 25 61.61 77.15 44.47
C LYS A 25 60.30 76.61 45.06
N LEU A 26 59.94 76.98 46.28
CA LEU A 26 58.68 76.58 46.91
C LEU A 26 57.47 77.07 46.12
N LEU A 27 57.49 78.32 45.65
CA LEU A 27 56.44 78.86 44.78
C LEU A 27 56.33 78.07 43.47
N LEU A 28 57.45 77.70 42.86
CA LEU A 28 57.47 76.88 41.65
C LEU A 28 56.96 75.46 41.92
N GLU A 29 57.32 74.86 43.06
CA GLU A 29 56.81 73.55 43.48
C GLU A 29 55.30 73.58 43.71
N GLU A 30 54.77 74.62 44.36
CA GLU A 30 53.33 74.81 44.51
C GLU A 30 52.63 75.01 43.17
N GLN A 31 53.20 75.83 42.27
CA GLN A 31 52.65 76.00 40.92
C GLN A 31 52.66 74.69 40.13
N VAL A 32 53.74 73.91 40.21
CA VAL A 32 53.84 72.59 39.59
C VAL A 32 52.83 71.63 40.19
N ASN A 33 52.64 71.63 41.52
CA ASN A 33 51.64 70.79 42.19
C ASN A 33 50.22 71.16 41.76
N VAL A 34 49.89 72.46 41.67
CA VAL A 34 48.58 72.93 41.20
C VAL A 34 48.35 72.56 39.74
N LEU A 35 49.36 72.70 38.88
CA LEU A 35 49.25 72.29 37.47
C LEU A 35 49.12 70.78 37.33
N THR A 36 49.86 70.00 38.13
CA THR A 36 49.80 68.53 38.13
C THR A 36 48.41 68.06 38.59
N ALA A 37 47.88 68.61 39.69
CA ALA A 37 46.53 68.31 40.16
C ALA A 37 45.45 68.70 39.13
N LYS A 38 45.63 69.81 38.40
CA LYS A 38 44.73 70.17 37.29
C LYS A 38 44.80 69.18 36.14
N VAL A 39 46.01 68.71 35.78
CA VAL A 39 46.20 67.71 34.73
C VAL A 39 45.55 66.39 35.14
N GLU A 40 45.78 65.92 36.37
CA GLU A 40 45.18 64.71 36.92
C GLU A 40 43.65 64.80 36.97
N ALA A 41 43.09 65.95 37.34
CA ALA A 41 41.64 66.18 37.34
C ALA A 41 41.03 66.25 35.92
N LEU A 42 41.80 66.71 34.92
CA LEU A 42 41.34 66.79 33.53
C LEU A 42 41.48 65.46 32.77
N GLN A 43 42.40 64.59 33.21
CA GLN A 43 42.65 63.29 32.58
C GLN A 43 41.43 62.37 32.48
N PRO A 44 40.57 62.17 33.51
CA PRO A 44 39.36 61.35 33.39
C PRO A 44 38.34 61.97 32.43
N VAL A 45 38.16 63.30 32.46
CA VAL A 45 37.25 64.01 31.54
C VAL A 45 37.73 63.87 30.10
N GLN A 46 39.04 63.91 29.87
CA GLN A 46 39.62 63.68 28.55
C GLN A 46 39.41 62.24 28.06
N GLN A 47 39.49 61.25 28.95
CA GLN A 47 39.18 59.84 28.64
C GLN A 47 37.70 59.67 28.30
N GLU A 48 36.78 60.20 29.11
CA GLU A 48 35.34 60.17 28.84
C GLU A 48 34.99 60.85 27.50
N LEU A 49 35.62 62.00 27.21
CA LEU A 49 35.45 62.68 25.93
C LEU A 49 35.96 61.83 24.76
N HIS A 50 37.09 61.13 24.93
CA HIS A 50 37.62 60.23 23.91
C HIS A 50 36.69 59.04 23.68
N GLU A 51 36.22 58.38 24.73
CA GLU A 51 35.27 57.27 24.63
C GLU A 51 33.95 57.70 23.98
N ALA A 52 33.43 58.87 24.33
CA ALA A 52 32.22 59.42 23.71
C ALA A 52 32.44 59.69 22.21
N LYS A 53 33.59 60.25 21.82
CA LYS A 53 33.93 60.47 20.40
C LYS A 53 34.03 59.16 19.62
N VAL A 54 34.64 58.12 20.21
CA VAL A 54 34.71 56.79 19.59
C VAL A 54 33.31 56.21 19.41
N LYS A 55 32.45 56.28 20.43
CA LYS A 55 31.05 55.82 20.34
C LYS A 55 30.26 56.56 19.27
N VAL A 56 30.42 57.88 19.18
CA VAL A 56 29.78 58.69 18.12
C VAL A 56 30.25 58.25 16.74
N ALA A 57 31.56 58.11 16.52
CA ALA A 57 32.09 57.66 15.23
C ALA A 57 31.60 56.24 14.84
N MET A 58 31.50 55.32 15.81
CA MET A 58 30.94 53.99 15.57
C MET A 58 29.45 54.03 15.19
N LEU A 59 28.67 54.87 15.87
CA LEU A 59 27.24 55.05 15.57
C LEU A 59 27.04 55.71 14.20
N GLU A 60 27.86 56.69 13.84
CA GLU A 60 27.85 57.34 12.53
C GLU A 60 28.18 56.33 11.41
N SER A 61 29.22 55.52 11.56
CA SER A 61 29.56 54.44 10.62
C SER A 61 28.40 53.45 10.46
N SER A 62 27.82 53.00 11.57
CA SER A 62 26.70 52.07 11.55
C SER A 62 25.49 52.68 10.84
N LEU A 63 25.17 53.95 11.13
CA LEU A 63 24.07 54.67 10.48
C LEU A 63 24.29 54.80 8.97
N GLU A 64 25.52 55.08 8.55
CA GLU A 64 25.88 55.19 7.13
C GLU A 64 25.76 53.85 6.40
N GLU A 65 26.15 52.74 7.03
CA GLU A 65 25.92 51.38 6.53
C GLU A 65 24.42 51.09 6.34
N TRP A 66 23.60 51.38 7.36
CA TRP A 66 22.14 51.19 7.28
C TRP A 66 21.48 52.07 6.22
N MET A 67 21.93 53.33 6.11
CA MET A 67 21.44 54.25 5.08
C MET A 67 21.84 53.81 3.68
N SER A 68 23.06 53.29 3.49
CA SER A 68 23.53 52.75 2.22
C SER A 68 22.70 51.53 1.80
N ALA A 69 22.43 50.62 2.74
CA ALA A 69 21.56 49.46 2.50
C ALA A 69 20.12 49.89 2.13
N ALA A 70 19.55 50.88 2.83
CA ALA A 70 18.22 51.41 2.52
C ALA A 70 18.18 52.06 1.12
N LYS A 71 19.20 52.84 0.75
CA LYS A 71 19.31 53.47 -0.58
C LYS A 71 19.45 52.43 -1.69
N ALA A 72 20.16 51.32 -1.46
CA ALA A 72 20.25 50.22 -2.42
C ALA A 72 18.87 49.61 -2.74
N HIS A 73 17.93 49.70 -1.80
CA HIS A 73 16.54 49.31 -1.96
C HIS A 73 15.59 50.47 -2.35
N GLY A 74 16.13 51.62 -2.75
CA GLY A 74 15.37 52.78 -3.22
C GLY A 74 14.67 53.58 -2.11
N VAL A 75 15.09 53.41 -0.86
CA VAL A 75 14.48 54.04 0.31
C VAL A 75 15.37 55.17 0.83
N GLU A 76 14.88 56.41 0.73
CA GLU A 76 15.66 57.60 1.11
C GLU A 76 15.29 58.18 2.49
N THR A 77 14.15 57.79 3.06
CA THR A 77 13.68 58.33 4.36
C THR A 77 13.37 57.21 5.35
N ALA A 78 13.60 57.47 6.65
CA ALA A 78 13.32 56.50 7.72
C ALA A 78 11.85 56.04 7.75
N ARG A 79 10.91 56.92 7.39
CA ARG A 79 9.48 56.59 7.30
C ARG A 79 9.18 55.68 6.10
N ALA A 80 9.84 55.92 4.97
CA ALA A 80 9.74 55.04 3.81
C ALA A 80 10.38 53.66 4.10
N LEU A 81 11.41 53.59 4.95
CA LEU A 81 12.01 52.33 5.39
C LEU A 81 11.02 51.50 6.21
N SER A 82 10.35 52.12 7.19
CA SER A 82 9.30 51.45 7.97
C SER A 82 8.19 50.92 7.07
N ALA A 83 7.68 51.74 6.15
CA ALA A 83 6.62 51.34 5.22
C ALA A 83 7.05 50.22 4.27
N ALA A 84 8.28 50.26 3.74
CA ALA A 84 8.82 49.21 2.89
C ALA A 84 9.00 47.89 3.67
N LEU A 85 9.47 47.96 4.92
CA LEU A 85 9.64 46.81 5.80
C LEU A 85 8.28 46.17 6.15
N GLU A 86 7.29 46.99 6.52
CA GLU A 86 5.91 46.56 6.78
C GLU A 86 5.29 45.91 5.54
N SER A 87 5.48 46.51 4.36
CA SER A 87 5.01 45.92 3.09
C SER A 87 5.73 44.60 2.77
N ALA A 88 7.03 44.50 3.03
CA ALA A 88 7.80 43.29 2.81
C ALA A 88 7.35 42.16 3.76
N PHE A 89 7.13 42.48 5.04
CA PHE A 89 6.61 41.51 6.01
C PHE A 89 5.18 41.09 5.70
N ALA A 90 4.31 42.02 5.31
CA ALA A 90 2.95 41.69 4.87
C ALA A 90 2.97 40.80 3.61
N GLY A 91 3.85 41.09 2.65
CA GLY A 91 4.06 40.26 1.47
C GLY A 91 4.57 38.86 1.82
N GLN A 92 5.55 38.76 2.72
CA GLN A 92 6.10 37.48 3.19
C GLN A 92 5.05 36.66 3.95
N LEU A 93 4.26 37.29 4.81
CA LEU A 93 3.17 36.63 5.53
C LEU A 93 2.13 36.07 4.55
N THR A 94 1.71 36.88 3.57
CA THR A 94 0.77 36.46 2.53
C THR A 94 1.33 35.29 1.70
N ALA A 95 2.61 35.35 1.33
CA ALA A 95 3.28 34.27 0.60
C ALA A 95 3.34 32.97 1.43
N VAL A 96 3.59 33.06 2.73
CA VAL A 96 3.58 31.91 3.65
C VAL A 96 2.17 31.32 3.76
N VAL A 97 1.13 32.15 3.92
CA VAL A 97 -0.27 31.69 3.94
C VAL A 97 -0.62 30.98 2.64
N ASN A 98 -0.36 31.60 1.49
CA ASN A 98 -0.64 31.00 0.18
C ASN A 98 0.12 29.68 -0.03
N CYS A 99 1.38 29.59 0.43
CA CYS A 99 2.17 28.36 0.35
C CYS A 99 1.60 27.26 1.27
N SER A 100 1.11 27.63 2.46
CA SER A 100 0.45 26.70 3.36
C SER A 100 -0.87 26.17 2.79
N GLU A 101 -1.69 27.05 2.21
CA GLU A 101 -2.95 26.69 1.55
C GLU A 101 -2.69 25.77 0.35
N ALA A 102 -1.74 26.12 -0.52
CA ALA A 102 -1.36 25.28 -1.64
C ALA A 102 -0.86 23.90 -1.20
N LYS A 103 -0.08 23.81 -0.11
CA LYS A 103 0.35 22.52 0.46
C LYS A 103 -0.84 21.70 0.97
N THR A 104 -1.80 22.32 1.66
CA THR A 104 -3.00 21.61 2.13
C THR A 104 -3.84 21.10 0.97
N GLN A 105 -4.04 21.90 -0.08
CA GLN A 105 -4.74 21.49 -1.29
C GLN A 105 -4.02 20.35 -2.01
N MET A 106 -2.69 20.41 -2.13
CA MET A 106 -1.91 19.31 -2.70
C MET A 106 -2.06 18.02 -1.89
N ALA A 107 -2.07 18.10 -0.56
CA ALA A 107 -2.27 16.93 0.30
C ALA A 107 -3.66 16.31 0.09
N GLN A 108 -4.72 17.14 0.07
CA GLN A 108 -6.09 16.71 -0.19
C GLN A 108 -6.23 16.05 -1.57
N LEU A 109 -5.75 16.71 -2.64
CA LEU A 109 -5.78 16.14 -3.99
C LEU A 109 -4.98 14.83 -4.10
N THR A 110 -3.88 14.70 -3.35
CA THR A 110 -3.09 13.46 -3.34
C THR A 110 -3.86 12.31 -2.69
N GLU A 111 -4.60 12.59 -1.61
CA GLU A 111 -5.48 11.61 -0.96
C GLU A 111 -6.67 11.22 -1.84
N GLU A 112 -7.32 12.19 -2.49
CA GLU A 112 -8.38 11.93 -3.48
C GLU A 112 -7.88 11.08 -4.65
N VAL A 113 -6.68 11.37 -5.18
CA VAL A 113 -6.08 10.55 -6.24
C VAL A 113 -5.76 9.14 -5.74
N ALA A 114 -5.34 8.97 -4.48
CA ALA A 114 -5.07 7.66 -3.90
C ALA A 114 -6.36 6.83 -3.72
N THR A 115 -7.43 7.45 -3.24
CA THR A 115 -8.74 6.80 -3.07
C THR A 115 -9.36 6.42 -4.42
N LEU A 116 -9.36 7.33 -5.40
CA LEU A 116 -9.81 7.04 -6.77
C LEU A 116 -8.99 5.94 -7.45
N LYS A 117 -7.67 5.88 -7.20
CA LYS A 117 -6.81 4.77 -7.66
C LYS A 117 -7.27 3.44 -7.06
N PHE A 118 -7.49 3.40 -5.75
CA PHE A 118 -7.93 2.18 -5.07
C PHE A 118 -9.31 1.71 -5.58
N GLU A 119 -10.26 2.62 -5.79
CA GLU A 119 -11.57 2.27 -6.35
C GLU A 119 -11.48 1.76 -7.78
N ARG A 120 -10.66 2.39 -8.63
CA ARG A 120 -10.39 1.91 -9.99
C ARG A 120 -9.82 0.50 -9.98
N ASP A 121 -8.86 0.23 -9.10
CA ASP A 121 -8.20 -1.07 -9.01
C ASP A 121 -9.19 -2.15 -8.49
N LYS A 122 -10.09 -1.77 -7.59
CA LYS A 122 -11.20 -2.63 -7.13
C LYS A 122 -12.24 -2.91 -8.21
N VAL A 123 -12.55 -1.94 -9.07
CA VAL A 123 -13.51 -2.13 -10.17
C VAL A 123 -12.89 -2.97 -11.29
N THR A 124 -11.62 -2.74 -11.61
CA THR A 124 -10.89 -3.50 -12.64
C THR A 124 -10.69 -4.97 -12.25
N THR A 125 -10.41 -5.27 -10.98
CA THR A 125 -10.38 -6.66 -10.48
C THR A 125 -11.73 -7.36 -10.66
N LYS A 126 -12.83 -6.73 -10.23
CA LYS A 126 -14.20 -7.26 -10.46
C LYS A 126 -14.52 -7.46 -11.94
N LEU A 127 -14.09 -6.53 -12.80
CA LEU A 127 -14.30 -6.65 -14.24
C LEU A 127 -13.56 -7.88 -14.80
N ASN A 128 -12.32 -8.10 -14.38
CA ASN A 128 -11.54 -9.27 -14.80
C ASN A 128 -12.18 -10.58 -14.34
N ASP A 129 -12.69 -10.64 -13.11
CA ASP A 129 -13.40 -11.82 -12.59
C ASP A 129 -14.64 -12.12 -13.44
N ILE A 130 -15.48 -11.10 -13.70
CA ILE A 130 -16.67 -11.22 -14.55
C ILE A 130 -16.29 -11.65 -15.97
N MET A 131 -15.19 -11.12 -16.52
CA MET A 131 -14.70 -11.53 -17.84
C MET A 131 -14.25 -12.99 -17.88
N SER A 132 -13.62 -13.51 -16.82
CA SER A 132 -13.26 -14.93 -16.73
C SER A 132 -14.49 -15.84 -16.64
N VAL A 133 -15.49 -15.44 -15.84
CA VAL A 133 -16.75 -16.17 -15.70
C VAL A 133 -17.47 -16.19 -17.03
N ARG A 134 -17.57 -15.04 -17.72
CA ARG A 134 -18.16 -14.94 -19.05
C ARG A 134 -17.49 -15.90 -20.04
N LYS A 135 -16.16 -15.93 -20.11
CA LYS A 135 -15.42 -16.86 -21.00
C LYS A 135 -15.73 -18.33 -20.67
N SER A 136 -15.79 -18.66 -19.37
CA SER A 136 -16.13 -20.02 -18.94
C SER A 136 -17.56 -20.41 -19.34
N GLN A 137 -18.52 -19.50 -19.18
CA GLN A 137 -19.91 -19.70 -19.57
C GLN A 137 -20.06 -19.81 -21.09
N GLU A 138 -19.38 -18.98 -21.88
CA GLU A 138 -19.35 -19.09 -23.34
C GLU A 138 -18.85 -20.48 -23.80
N SER A 139 -17.81 -21.01 -23.15
CA SER A 139 -17.31 -22.37 -23.44
C SER A 139 -18.32 -23.46 -23.07
N LEU A 140 -19.10 -23.27 -21.99
CA LEU A 140 -20.13 -24.20 -21.55
C LEU A 140 -21.32 -24.17 -22.51
N ILE A 141 -21.80 -22.98 -22.88
CA ILE A 141 -22.86 -22.78 -23.88
C ILE A 141 -22.48 -23.47 -25.17
N HIS A 142 -21.25 -23.30 -25.65
CA HIS A 142 -20.80 -23.94 -26.89
C HIS A 142 -20.79 -25.48 -26.79
N ARG A 143 -20.40 -26.05 -25.64
CA ARG A 143 -20.50 -27.50 -25.39
C ARG A 143 -21.94 -27.99 -25.34
N LEU A 144 -22.83 -27.26 -24.68
CA LEU A 144 -24.25 -27.59 -24.60
C LEU A 144 -24.92 -27.50 -25.98
N GLN A 145 -24.59 -26.50 -26.79
CA GLN A 145 -25.06 -26.40 -28.18
C GLN A 145 -24.63 -27.61 -29.02
N LYS A 146 -23.39 -28.08 -28.86
CA LYS A 146 -22.91 -29.31 -29.54
C LYS A 146 -23.67 -30.56 -29.08
N ARG A 147 -23.89 -30.71 -27.77
CA ARG A 147 -24.68 -31.84 -27.22
C ARG A 147 -26.13 -31.80 -27.68
N LEU A 148 -26.74 -30.62 -27.68
CA LEU A 148 -28.10 -30.42 -28.17
C LEU A 148 -28.22 -30.79 -29.65
N LEU A 149 -27.24 -30.41 -30.48
CA LEU A 149 -27.20 -30.79 -31.89
C LEU A 149 -27.14 -32.32 -32.08
N LEU A 150 -26.30 -33.01 -31.29
CA LEU A 150 -26.22 -34.48 -31.31
C LEU A 150 -27.55 -35.12 -30.95
N VAL A 151 -28.14 -34.75 -29.81
CA VAL A 151 -29.44 -35.28 -29.35
C VAL A 151 -30.57 -34.97 -30.35
N THR A 152 -30.55 -33.78 -30.95
CA THR A 152 -31.52 -33.40 -31.99
C THR A 152 -31.43 -34.33 -33.19
N ARG A 153 -30.20 -34.64 -33.65
CA ARG A 153 -29.97 -35.58 -34.76
C ARG A 153 -30.32 -37.02 -34.41
N GLU A 154 -29.99 -37.49 -33.20
CA GLU A 154 -30.38 -38.82 -32.72
C GLU A 154 -31.90 -38.97 -32.68
N ARG A 155 -32.60 -37.99 -32.09
CA ARG A 155 -34.07 -37.94 -32.09
C ARG A 155 -34.64 -38.00 -33.50
N ASP A 156 -34.11 -37.20 -34.42
CA ASP A 156 -34.59 -37.17 -35.81
C ASP A 156 -34.32 -38.50 -36.53
N SER A 157 -33.19 -39.16 -36.23
CA SER A 157 -32.88 -40.51 -36.72
C SER A 157 -33.86 -41.56 -36.20
N TYR A 158 -34.16 -41.57 -34.90
CA TYR A 158 -35.16 -42.48 -34.32
C TYR A 158 -36.55 -42.24 -34.90
N ARG A 159 -36.94 -40.97 -35.07
CA ARG A 159 -38.22 -40.61 -35.72
C ARG A 159 -38.29 -41.13 -37.14
N GLN A 160 -37.22 -40.97 -37.92
CA GLN A 160 -37.14 -41.51 -39.28
C GLN A 160 -37.21 -43.05 -39.29
N GLN A 161 -36.60 -43.72 -38.31
CA GLN A 161 -36.69 -45.18 -38.18
C GLN A 161 -38.11 -45.64 -37.85
N LEU A 162 -38.81 -44.95 -36.94
CA LEU A 162 -40.22 -45.21 -36.62
C LEU A 162 -41.11 -45.02 -37.86
N ASP A 163 -40.94 -43.92 -38.60
CA ASP A 163 -41.67 -43.67 -39.85
C ASP A 163 -41.43 -44.79 -40.90
N CYS A 164 -40.23 -45.36 -40.95
CA CYS A 164 -39.92 -46.51 -41.81
C CYS A 164 -40.65 -47.78 -41.35
N TYR A 165 -40.63 -48.08 -40.04
CA TYR A 165 -41.32 -49.25 -39.50
C TYR A 165 -42.83 -49.16 -39.67
N GLU A 166 -43.42 -47.99 -39.52
CA GLU A 166 -44.85 -47.77 -39.79
C GLU A 166 -45.18 -48.04 -41.27
N LYS A 167 -44.35 -47.55 -42.20
CA LYS A 167 -44.51 -47.82 -43.65
C LYS A 167 -44.35 -49.31 -43.97
N GLU A 168 -43.36 -49.99 -43.40
CA GLU A 168 -43.14 -51.42 -43.59
C GLU A 168 -44.31 -52.26 -43.03
N LEU A 169 -44.83 -51.92 -41.85
CA LEU A 169 -46.00 -52.56 -41.25
C LEU A 169 -47.24 -52.37 -42.13
N THR A 170 -47.43 -51.17 -42.67
CA THR A 170 -48.57 -50.84 -43.56
C THR A 170 -48.49 -51.64 -44.87
N VAL A 171 -47.31 -51.78 -45.48
CA VAL A 171 -47.12 -52.59 -46.70
C VAL A 171 -47.27 -54.08 -46.44
N THR A 172 -46.85 -54.57 -45.28
CA THR A 172 -47.01 -55.97 -44.87
C THR A 172 -48.49 -56.33 -44.66
N LEU A 173 -49.31 -55.39 -44.15
CA LEU A 173 -50.75 -55.57 -43.97
C LEU A 173 -51.54 -55.53 -45.29
N CYS A 174 -51.07 -54.82 -46.32
CA CYS A 174 -51.73 -54.69 -47.63
C CYS A 174 -51.50 -55.87 -48.59
N GLY A 175 -50.77 -56.91 -48.21
CA GLY A 175 -50.75 -58.19 -48.94
C GLY A 175 -50.01 -58.21 -50.29
N GLU A 176 -49.12 -57.25 -50.58
CA GLU A 176 -48.28 -57.27 -51.79
C GLU A 176 -47.00 -58.10 -51.57
N SER A 177 -47.15 -59.43 -51.45
CA SER A 177 -46.04 -60.36 -51.35
C SER A 177 -45.37 -60.57 -52.72
N GLY A 178 -44.33 -59.79 -53.03
CA GLY A 178 -43.40 -60.15 -54.11
C GLY A 178 -42.47 -59.04 -54.57
N ALA A 179 -43.00 -57.88 -54.97
CA ALA A 179 -42.21 -56.80 -55.59
C ALA A 179 -42.02 -55.58 -54.68
N GLY A 180 -43.07 -55.17 -53.94
CA GLY A 180 -43.02 -54.03 -53.02
C GLY A 180 -42.07 -54.25 -51.83
N SER A 181 -42.04 -55.47 -51.29
CA SER A 181 -41.19 -55.84 -50.14
C SER A 181 -39.68 -55.80 -50.47
N ALA A 182 -39.27 -56.24 -51.67
CA ALA A 182 -37.87 -56.18 -52.10
C ALA A 182 -37.40 -54.74 -52.37
N ALA A 183 -38.26 -53.90 -52.97
CA ALA A 183 -37.98 -52.48 -53.18
C ALA A 183 -37.86 -51.71 -51.84
N LEU A 184 -38.69 -52.04 -50.85
CA LEU A 184 -38.63 -51.48 -49.50
C LEU A 184 -37.34 -51.89 -48.75
N LEU A 185 -36.96 -53.16 -48.82
CA LEU A 185 -35.71 -53.64 -48.23
C LEU A 185 -34.49 -52.97 -48.88
N SER A 186 -34.49 -52.80 -50.20
CA SER A 186 -33.43 -52.10 -50.93
C SER A 186 -33.35 -50.62 -50.52
N ALA A 187 -34.50 -49.93 -50.40
CA ALA A 187 -34.55 -48.55 -49.93
C ALA A 187 -34.08 -48.41 -48.46
N ARG A 188 -34.35 -49.42 -47.62
CA ARG A 188 -33.88 -49.47 -46.22
C ARG A 188 -32.37 -49.64 -46.13
N VAL A 189 -31.80 -50.52 -46.94
CA VAL A 189 -30.34 -50.70 -47.03
C VAL A 189 -29.69 -49.40 -47.50
N GLU A 190 -30.21 -48.76 -48.55
CA GLU A 190 -29.69 -47.49 -49.05
C GLU A 190 -29.77 -46.35 -48.01
N GLN A 191 -30.85 -46.30 -47.23
CA GLN A 191 -30.99 -45.34 -46.13
C GLN A 191 -30.00 -45.61 -44.98
N LEU A 192 -29.80 -46.87 -44.60
CA LEU A 192 -28.83 -47.25 -43.58
C LEU A 192 -27.40 -46.96 -44.02
N GLU A 193 -27.05 -47.23 -45.28
CA GLU A 193 -25.75 -46.89 -45.87
C GLU A 193 -25.50 -45.37 -45.88
N LYS A 194 -26.51 -44.56 -46.25
CA LYS A 194 -26.42 -43.09 -46.17
C LYS A 194 -26.25 -42.60 -44.74
N SER A 195 -26.93 -43.20 -43.77
CA SER A 195 -26.78 -42.85 -42.35
C SER A 195 -25.39 -43.21 -41.80
N LEU A 196 -24.87 -44.39 -42.16
CA LEU A 196 -23.52 -44.84 -41.81
C LEU A 196 -22.45 -43.94 -42.43
N GLN A 197 -22.64 -43.52 -43.69
CA GLN A 197 -21.74 -42.57 -44.33
C GLN A 197 -21.77 -41.21 -43.64
N GLY A 198 -22.96 -40.71 -43.27
CA GLY A 198 -23.10 -39.48 -42.49
C GLY A 198 -22.41 -39.53 -41.13
N TYR A 199 -22.44 -40.67 -40.42
CA TYR A 199 -21.69 -40.86 -39.17
C TYR A 199 -20.17 -40.89 -39.39
N ARG A 200 -19.70 -41.52 -40.47
CA ARG A 200 -18.26 -41.54 -40.82
C ARG A 200 -17.73 -40.15 -41.15
N ASP A 201 -18.48 -39.37 -41.93
CA ASP A 201 -18.10 -38.01 -42.29
C ASP A 201 -18.10 -37.08 -41.06
N LEU A 202 -19.00 -37.31 -40.10
CA LEU A 202 -19.05 -36.56 -38.84
C LEU A 202 -17.84 -36.85 -37.95
N LEU A 203 -17.44 -38.11 -37.82
CA LEU A 203 -16.24 -38.49 -37.07
C LEU A 203 -14.97 -37.92 -37.72
N ALA A 204 -14.86 -38.02 -39.05
CA ALA A 204 -13.73 -37.47 -39.79
C ALA A 204 -13.60 -35.95 -39.62
N THR A 205 -14.71 -35.20 -39.68
CA THR A 205 -14.71 -33.74 -39.52
C THR A 205 -14.49 -33.30 -38.07
N HIS A 206 -15.12 -33.96 -37.10
CA HIS A 206 -15.03 -33.58 -35.69
C HIS A 206 -13.63 -33.84 -35.10
N ASP A 207 -13.04 -34.99 -35.40
CA ASP A 207 -11.71 -35.35 -34.89
C ASP A 207 -10.62 -34.52 -35.57
N GLN A 208 -10.70 -34.29 -36.88
CA GLN A 208 -9.69 -33.50 -37.59
C GLN A 208 -9.70 -32.02 -37.21
N GLU A 209 -10.86 -31.37 -37.12
CA GLU A 209 -10.91 -29.95 -36.79
C GLU A 209 -10.52 -29.64 -35.35
N ALA A 210 -10.92 -30.49 -34.40
CA ALA A 210 -10.57 -30.32 -32.99
C ALA A 210 -9.07 -30.58 -32.75
N HIS A 211 -8.51 -31.62 -33.36
CA HIS A 211 -7.08 -31.91 -33.25
C HIS A 211 -6.22 -30.88 -34.01
N ALA A 212 -6.63 -30.42 -35.19
CA ALA A 212 -5.89 -29.42 -35.94
C ALA A 212 -5.76 -28.10 -35.18
N LYS A 213 -6.86 -27.60 -34.58
CA LYS A 213 -6.86 -26.35 -33.80
C LYS A 213 -6.01 -26.45 -32.53
N LEU A 214 -6.04 -27.59 -31.83
CA LEU A 214 -5.22 -27.81 -30.64
C LEU A 214 -3.72 -27.87 -31.00
N VAL A 215 -3.39 -28.53 -32.11
CA VAL A 215 -1.99 -28.63 -32.59
C VAL A 215 -1.49 -27.27 -33.06
N GLU A 216 -2.31 -26.46 -33.73
CA GLU A 216 -1.96 -25.09 -34.11
C GLU A 216 -1.74 -24.17 -32.90
N SER A 217 -2.61 -24.23 -31.87
CA SER A 217 -2.43 -23.40 -30.67
C SER A 217 -1.15 -23.76 -29.91
N LEU A 218 -0.87 -25.06 -29.75
CA LEU A 218 0.36 -25.53 -29.10
C LEU A 218 1.62 -25.17 -29.91
N ARG A 219 1.55 -25.19 -31.24
CA ARG A 219 2.65 -24.73 -32.12
C ARG A 219 2.89 -23.23 -31.98
N ALA A 220 1.83 -22.42 -31.93
CA ALA A 220 1.94 -20.97 -31.75
C ALA A 220 2.56 -20.61 -30.38
N GLU A 221 2.12 -21.26 -29.31
CA GLU A 221 2.71 -21.09 -27.97
C GLU A 221 4.19 -21.51 -27.94
N ALA A 222 4.52 -22.67 -28.54
CA ALA A 222 5.90 -23.12 -28.63
C ALA A 222 6.80 -22.18 -29.44
N SER A 223 6.28 -21.55 -30.50
CA SER A 223 7.01 -20.53 -31.27
C SER A 223 7.28 -19.29 -30.44
N LYS A 224 6.26 -18.78 -29.74
CA LYS A 224 6.37 -17.61 -28.89
C LYS A 224 7.41 -17.79 -27.78
N TYR A 225 7.36 -18.92 -27.06
CA TYR A 225 8.35 -19.21 -26.01
C TYR A 225 9.77 -19.37 -26.56
N ARG A 226 9.94 -19.88 -27.79
CA ARG A 226 11.27 -19.91 -28.45
C ARG A 226 11.78 -18.51 -28.74
N GLU A 227 10.94 -17.63 -29.28
CA GLU A 227 11.33 -16.25 -29.59
C GLU A 227 11.72 -15.47 -28.32
N GLU A 228 10.94 -15.60 -27.25
CA GLU A 228 11.25 -15.00 -25.95
C GLU A 228 12.56 -15.53 -25.34
N ALA A 229 12.81 -16.84 -25.46
CA ALA A 229 14.06 -17.44 -25.01
C ALA A 229 15.27 -16.97 -25.82
N GLU A 230 15.13 -16.80 -27.14
CA GLU A 230 16.17 -16.26 -28.01
C GLU A 230 16.47 -14.78 -27.72
N LEU A 231 15.44 -13.96 -27.49
CA LEU A 231 15.60 -12.57 -27.09
C LEU A 231 16.34 -12.45 -25.75
N SER A 232 15.90 -13.21 -24.74
CA SER A 232 16.53 -13.24 -23.42
C SER A 232 18.00 -13.69 -23.51
N ARG A 233 18.31 -14.68 -24.36
CA ARG A 233 19.69 -15.12 -24.62
C ARG A 233 20.55 -14.03 -25.25
N ARG A 234 20.01 -13.27 -26.21
CA ARG A 234 20.71 -12.13 -26.84
C ARG A 234 20.99 -11.01 -25.86
N GLU A 235 20.02 -10.66 -25.01
CA GLU A 235 20.20 -9.63 -23.98
C GLU A 235 21.23 -10.04 -22.94
N ALA A 236 21.17 -11.28 -22.43
CA ALA A 236 22.18 -11.82 -21.54
C ALA A 236 23.58 -11.86 -22.19
N GLY A 237 23.65 -12.07 -23.51
CA GLY A 237 24.90 -11.95 -24.28
C GLY A 237 25.45 -10.52 -24.30
N LYS A 238 24.60 -9.52 -24.59
CA LYS A 238 24.98 -8.10 -24.60
C LYS A 238 25.48 -7.63 -23.23
N VAL A 239 24.76 -7.96 -22.16
CA VAL A 239 25.15 -7.56 -20.79
C VAL A 239 26.46 -8.23 -20.39
N ARG A 240 26.67 -9.50 -20.73
CA ARG A 240 27.97 -10.17 -20.50
C ARG A 240 29.11 -9.51 -21.25
N ALA A 241 28.92 -9.18 -22.53
CA ALA A 241 29.93 -8.48 -23.32
C ALA A 241 30.27 -7.10 -22.74
N GLN A 242 29.28 -6.34 -22.29
CA GLN A 242 29.49 -5.04 -21.62
C GLN A 242 30.25 -5.19 -20.31
N ARG A 243 29.89 -6.18 -19.48
CA ARG A 243 30.61 -6.50 -18.26
C ARG A 243 32.07 -6.84 -18.55
N ASP A 244 32.32 -7.70 -19.53
CA ASP A 244 33.68 -8.14 -19.88
C ASP A 244 34.51 -6.99 -20.45
N GLN A 245 33.90 -6.09 -21.22
CA GLN A 245 34.54 -4.87 -21.70
C GLN A 245 34.90 -3.93 -20.54
N LEU A 246 33.99 -3.68 -19.61
CA LEU A 246 34.24 -2.83 -18.44
C LEU A 246 35.30 -3.44 -17.53
N GLN A 247 35.27 -4.75 -17.32
CA GLN A 247 36.28 -5.47 -16.55
C GLN A 247 37.66 -5.35 -17.22
N ALA A 248 37.75 -5.55 -18.54
CA ALA A 248 39.00 -5.37 -19.27
C ALA A 248 39.52 -3.91 -19.24
N HIS A 249 38.62 -2.93 -19.21
CA HIS A 249 39.00 -1.52 -19.02
C HIS A 249 39.55 -1.26 -17.60
N LEU A 250 38.91 -1.80 -16.56
CA LEU A 250 39.40 -1.73 -15.19
C LEU A 250 40.75 -2.43 -15.05
N ASP A 251 40.88 -3.63 -15.58
CA ASP A 251 42.11 -4.41 -15.54
C ASP A 251 43.24 -3.67 -16.29
N ARG A 252 42.96 -3.01 -17.42
CA ARG A 252 43.95 -2.14 -18.09
C ARG A 252 44.35 -0.95 -17.23
N LEU A 253 43.41 -0.27 -16.57
CA LEU A 253 43.72 0.86 -15.69
C LEU A 253 44.56 0.45 -14.48
N VAL A 254 44.32 -0.75 -13.94
CA VAL A 254 45.05 -1.32 -12.80
C VAL A 254 46.43 -1.86 -13.23
N GLN A 255 46.53 -2.49 -14.40
CA GLN A 255 47.77 -3.07 -14.92
C GLN A 255 48.68 -2.07 -15.62
N THR A 256 48.19 -0.88 -15.99
CA THR A 256 49.06 0.20 -16.47
C THR A 256 49.90 0.65 -15.28
N PRO A 257 51.20 0.32 -15.19
CA PRO A 257 52.03 0.81 -14.12
C PRO A 257 52.15 2.31 -14.42
N GLN A 258 51.49 3.14 -13.62
CA GLN A 258 51.84 4.55 -13.64
C GLN A 258 53.35 4.62 -13.36
N PRO A 259 54.12 5.42 -14.13
CA PRO A 259 55.53 5.61 -13.81
C PRO A 259 55.64 6.00 -12.33
N PRO A 260 56.75 5.70 -11.63
CA PRO A 260 56.96 6.07 -10.23
C PRO A 260 57.13 7.60 -10.11
N THR A 261 56.06 8.30 -10.46
CA THR A 261 55.88 9.73 -10.41
C THR A 261 55.23 9.96 -9.08
N LYS A 262 56.00 10.58 -8.18
CA LYS A 262 55.50 10.99 -6.89
C LYS A 262 54.50 12.09 -7.16
N ILE A 263 53.21 11.77 -7.11
CA ILE A 263 52.15 12.75 -7.27
C ILE A 263 52.18 13.62 -6.02
N LEU A 264 52.73 14.81 -6.16
CA LEU A 264 52.73 15.82 -5.12
C LEU A 264 51.45 16.65 -5.29
N HIS A 265 50.61 16.64 -4.27
CA HIS A 265 49.55 17.61 -4.11
C HIS A 265 49.89 18.54 -2.95
N LEU A 266 49.28 19.72 -2.93
CA LEU A 266 49.30 20.56 -1.74
C LEU A 266 48.61 19.81 -0.60
N VAL A 267 49.21 19.86 0.59
CA VAL A 267 48.62 19.26 1.80
C VAL A 267 47.23 19.87 2.06
N ASP A 268 47.12 21.19 1.88
CA ASP A 268 45.85 21.93 1.89
C ASP A 268 45.35 22.13 0.46
N ASN A 269 44.75 21.09 -0.12
CA ASN A 269 44.06 21.20 -1.40
C ASN A 269 42.53 21.37 -1.19
N PRO A 270 41.79 21.91 -2.19
CA PRO A 270 40.33 22.10 -2.08
C PRO A 270 39.53 20.82 -1.77
N ALA A 271 39.95 19.66 -2.26
CA ALA A 271 39.40 18.35 -1.89
C ALA A 271 39.76 17.92 -0.46
N ALA A 272 40.97 18.23 0.04
CA ALA A 272 41.31 18.01 1.45
C ALA A 272 40.45 18.91 2.37
N ALA A 273 40.23 20.16 1.97
CA ALA A 273 39.30 21.07 2.66
C ALA A 273 37.85 20.58 2.61
N ALA A 274 37.38 20.09 1.45
CA ALA A 274 36.05 19.50 1.32
C ALA A 274 35.88 18.23 2.15
N HIS A 275 36.91 17.37 2.21
CA HIS A 275 36.90 16.18 3.09
C HIS A 275 36.89 16.56 4.56
N LYS A 276 37.65 17.58 4.96
CA LYS A 276 37.63 18.10 6.33
C LYS A 276 36.27 18.70 6.70
N GLN A 277 35.65 19.45 5.79
CA GLN A 277 34.30 19.97 5.97
C GLN A 277 33.27 18.84 6.07
N MET A 278 33.34 17.83 5.19
CA MET A 278 32.47 16.65 5.24
C MET A 278 32.65 15.86 6.54
N GLN A 279 33.88 15.75 7.06
CA GLN A 279 34.15 15.13 8.37
C GLN A 279 33.52 15.93 9.51
N LEU A 280 33.67 17.25 9.52
CA LEU A 280 33.03 18.12 10.51
C LEU A 280 31.50 18.06 10.45
N ASP A 281 30.93 18.04 9.24
CA ASP A 281 29.49 17.92 9.03
C ASP A 281 28.99 16.54 9.50
N MET A 282 29.76 15.47 9.25
CA MET A 282 29.44 14.12 9.72
C MET A 282 29.53 14.01 11.25
N GLU A 283 30.54 14.63 11.88
CA GLU A 283 30.70 14.69 13.33
C GLU A 283 29.55 15.48 13.98
N SER A 284 29.22 16.65 13.44
CA SER A 284 28.08 17.47 13.86
C SER A 284 26.76 16.71 13.74
N ALA A 285 26.53 16.03 12.61
CA ALA A 285 25.33 15.20 12.43
C ALA A 285 25.29 14.02 13.41
N GLN A 286 26.43 13.39 13.71
CA GLN A 286 26.51 12.32 14.70
C GLN A 286 26.26 12.81 16.12
N GLU A 287 26.74 14.00 16.48
CA GLU A 287 26.47 14.65 17.75
C GLU A 287 24.98 15.00 17.89
N GLU A 288 24.37 15.55 16.84
CA GLU A 288 22.94 15.86 16.84
C GLU A 288 22.10 14.57 16.91
N ILE A 289 22.49 13.50 16.22
CA ILE A 289 21.84 12.19 16.37
C ILE A 289 22.00 11.66 17.80
N LYS A 290 23.16 11.82 18.44
CA LYS A 290 23.35 11.42 19.84
C LYS A 290 22.48 12.26 20.78
N ARG A 291 22.40 13.57 20.54
CA ARG A 291 21.56 14.51 21.31
C ARG A 291 20.08 14.20 21.14
N LEU A 292 19.61 13.98 19.92
CA LEU A 292 18.25 13.56 19.61
C LEU A 292 17.94 12.18 20.17
N LYS A 293 18.88 11.23 20.15
CA LYS A 293 18.69 9.92 20.80
C LYS A 293 18.66 10.04 22.33
N ALA A 294 19.44 10.93 22.93
CA ALA A 294 19.39 11.22 24.36
C ALA A 294 18.07 11.90 24.72
N ALA A 295 17.64 12.92 23.97
CA ALA A 295 16.34 13.56 24.11
C ALA A 295 15.18 12.57 23.88
N LEU A 296 15.31 11.61 22.96
CA LEU A 296 14.31 10.57 22.76
C LEU A 296 14.28 9.57 23.93
N ARG A 297 15.43 9.30 24.56
CA ARG A 297 15.54 8.44 25.76
C ARG A 297 15.10 9.15 27.05
N GLU A 298 15.33 10.45 27.17
CA GLU A 298 14.99 11.27 28.34
C GLU A 298 13.63 11.96 28.22
N GLY A 299 13.04 12.04 27.01
CA GLY A 299 11.84 12.83 26.76
C GLY A 299 11.24 12.70 25.36
N GLY A 300 11.43 11.57 24.66
CA GLY A 300 10.79 11.25 23.39
C GLY A 300 9.35 10.78 23.54
N SER A 301 8.61 11.39 24.46
CA SER A 301 7.27 11.02 24.88
C SER A 301 6.34 12.23 24.84
N ASP A 302 6.40 13.00 23.76
CA ASP A 302 5.33 13.96 23.43
C ASP A 302 4.17 13.28 22.67
N VAL A 303 4.09 11.94 22.78
CA VAL A 303 2.83 11.22 22.85
C VAL A 303 2.75 10.77 24.29
N CYS A 304 1.81 11.33 25.05
CA CYS A 304 1.68 11.08 26.47
C CYS A 304 1.67 9.54 26.71
N PRO A 305 2.56 8.97 27.57
CA PRO A 305 2.55 7.53 27.84
C PRO A 305 1.17 7.08 28.32
N GLU A 306 0.47 7.98 29.01
CA GLU A 306 -0.90 7.82 29.47
C GLU A 306 -1.89 7.70 28.32
N GLU A 307 -1.80 8.51 27.27
CA GLU A 307 -2.69 8.40 26.10
C GLU A 307 -2.44 7.10 25.32
N MET A 308 -1.17 6.72 25.15
CA MET A 308 -0.80 5.45 24.51
C MET A 308 -1.26 4.24 25.33
N GLN A 309 -1.19 4.32 26.67
CA GLN A 309 -1.70 3.29 27.58
C GLN A 309 -3.24 3.26 27.58
N GLN A 310 -3.91 4.42 27.56
CA GLN A 310 -5.36 4.54 27.47
C GLN A 310 -5.87 3.97 26.15
N LEU A 311 -5.21 4.26 25.02
CA LEU A 311 -5.59 3.69 23.71
C LEU A 311 -5.41 2.18 23.68
N LYS A 312 -4.32 1.66 24.25
CA LYS A 312 -4.10 0.21 24.41
C LYS A 312 -5.18 -0.43 25.27
N GLN A 313 -5.55 0.23 26.37
CA GLN A 313 -6.61 -0.25 27.26
C GLN A 313 -7.99 -0.19 26.58
N GLN A 314 -8.28 0.85 25.81
CA GLN A 314 -9.51 0.96 25.01
C GLN A 314 -9.58 -0.12 23.92
N LEU A 315 -8.46 -0.41 23.26
CA LEU A 315 -8.36 -1.48 22.26
C LEU A 315 -8.61 -2.85 22.90
N GLU A 316 -8.00 -3.10 24.06
CA GLU A 316 -8.17 -4.36 24.78
C GLU A 316 -9.61 -4.50 25.32
N ASN A 317 -10.18 -3.43 25.87
CA ASN A 317 -11.58 -3.39 26.26
C ASN A 317 -12.52 -3.66 25.08
N SER A 318 -12.22 -3.10 23.90
CA SER A 318 -13.01 -3.33 22.69
C SER A 318 -12.89 -4.76 22.19
N ARG A 319 -11.70 -5.37 22.27
CA ARG A 319 -11.48 -6.79 21.98
C ARG A 319 -12.27 -7.70 22.92
N ILE A 320 -12.24 -7.41 24.22
CA ILE A 320 -13.00 -8.17 25.23
C ILE A 320 -14.50 -8.03 24.96
N LYS A 321 -15.00 -6.83 24.66
CA LYS A 321 -16.41 -6.61 24.27
C LYS A 321 -16.79 -7.41 23.03
N LEU A 322 -15.96 -7.39 21.98
CA LEU A 322 -16.21 -8.15 20.75
C LEU A 322 -16.20 -9.67 21.02
N LYS A 323 -15.30 -10.14 21.89
CA LYS A 323 -15.24 -11.55 22.28
C LYS A 323 -16.52 -11.97 23.01
N ARG A 324 -16.96 -11.21 24.02
CA ARG A 324 -18.22 -11.46 24.74
C ARG A 324 -19.43 -11.43 23.82
N MET A 325 -19.49 -10.46 22.91
CA MET A 325 -20.59 -10.36 21.94
C MET A 325 -20.63 -11.57 21.00
N LYS A 326 -19.47 -12.10 20.57
CA LYS A 326 -19.40 -13.34 19.79
C LYS A 326 -19.85 -14.56 20.61
N GLU A 327 -19.46 -14.63 21.88
CA GLU A 327 -19.88 -15.70 22.79
C GLU A 327 -21.40 -15.65 23.02
N GLU A 328 -21.98 -14.48 23.27
CA GLU A 328 -23.43 -14.30 23.41
C GLU A 328 -24.18 -14.65 22.12
N PHE A 329 -23.69 -14.21 20.96
CA PHE A 329 -24.31 -14.55 19.67
C PHE A 329 -24.25 -16.05 19.37
N THR A 330 -23.12 -16.70 19.64
CA THR A 330 -22.98 -18.16 19.43
C THR A 330 -23.85 -18.95 20.41
N SER A 331 -23.96 -18.51 21.67
CA SER A 331 -24.86 -19.10 22.66
C SER A 331 -26.33 -18.95 22.24
N SER A 332 -26.75 -17.75 21.80
CA SER A 332 -28.12 -17.50 21.34
C SER A 332 -28.46 -18.27 20.06
N ALA A 333 -27.52 -18.37 19.12
CA ALA A 333 -27.69 -19.19 17.91
C ALA A 333 -27.76 -20.69 18.23
N GLN A 334 -27.04 -21.15 19.26
CA GLN A 334 -27.14 -22.53 19.75
C GLN A 334 -28.51 -22.78 20.39
N GLU A 335 -28.94 -21.91 21.31
CA GLU A 335 -30.25 -21.98 21.95
C GLU A 335 -31.37 -22.05 20.92
N TYR A 336 -31.33 -21.18 19.89
CA TYR A 336 -32.30 -21.22 18.80
C TYR A 336 -32.31 -22.56 18.05
N ARG A 337 -31.13 -23.11 17.73
CA ARG A 337 -31.02 -24.42 17.07
C ARG A 337 -31.56 -25.55 17.95
N ASP A 338 -31.33 -25.49 19.26
CA ASP A 338 -31.81 -26.48 20.21
C ASP A 338 -33.34 -26.43 20.33
N VAL A 339 -33.93 -25.23 20.37
CA VAL A 339 -35.39 -25.05 20.36
C VAL A 339 -36.00 -25.59 19.07
N VAL A 340 -35.41 -25.28 17.91
CA VAL A 340 -35.86 -25.82 16.61
C VAL A 340 -35.77 -27.34 16.59
N TYR A 341 -34.68 -27.91 17.11
CA TYR A 341 -34.51 -29.35 17.19
C TYR A 341 -35.55 -30.03 18.09
N MET A 342 -35.83 -29.45 19.26
CA MET A 342 -36.84 -29.98 20.18
C MET A 342 -38.28 -29.86 19.65
N LEU A 343 -38.61 -28.77 18.94
CA LEU A 343 -39.96 -28.53 18.44
C LEU A 343 -40.26 -29.28 17.13
N LEU A 344 -39.30 -29.31 16.20
CA LEU A 344 -39.50 -29.86 14.86
C LEU A 344 -38.85 -31.23 14.67
N GLY A 345 -38.00 -31.68 15.60
CA GLY A 345 -37.28 -32.95 15.50
C GLY A 345 -36.12 -32.93 14.49
N TYR A 346 -35.69 -31.76 14.02
CA TYR A 346 -34.64 -31.65 12.99
C TYR A 346 -33.45 -30.83 13.46
N LYS A 347 -32.26 -31.44 13.42
CA LYS A 347 -30.99 -30.79 13.69
C LYS A 347 -30.40 -30.26 12.39
N ILE A 348 -30.21 -28.94 12.31
CA ILE A 348 -29.73 -28.26 11.11
C ILE A 348 -28.29 -27.77 11.34
N ASP A 349 -27.35 -28.39 10.64
CA ASP A 349 -25.92 -28.09 10.72
C ASP A 349 -25.40 -27.53 9.40
N ARG A 350 -24.75 -26.36 9.45
CA ARG A 350 -24.17 -25.74 8.25
C ARG A 350 -22.89 -26.46 7.85
N THR A 351 -22.90 -27.11 6.69
CA THR A 351 -21.77 -27.87 6.16
C THR A 351 -21.15 -27.14 4.97
N GLY A 352 -20.43 -26.04 5.23
CA GLY A 352 -19.78 -25.21 4.20
C GLY A 352 -20.55 -23.94 3.80
N HIS A 353 -20.34 -23.48 2.57
CA HIS A 353 -21.02 -22.30 2.03
C HIS A 353 -22.36 -22.68 1.43
N LYS A 354 -23.46 -22.08 1.93
CA LYS A 354 -24.84 -22.30 1.45
C LYS A 354 -25.35 -23.75 1.56
N ASN A 355 -24.61 -24.66 2.20
CA ASN A 355 -24.99 -26.06 2.34
C ASN A 355 -25.37 -26.37 3.79
N TYR A 356 -26.49 -27.06 3.97
CA TYR A 356 -27.08 -27.41 5.25
C TYR A 356 -27.34 -28.91 5.31
N ARG A 357 -26.84 -29.53 6.36
CA ARG A 357 -27.12 -30.92 6.71
C ARG A 357 -28.26 -30.94 7.72
N ILE A 358 -29.26 -31.76 7.46
CA ILE A 358 -30.44 -31.89 8.29
C ILE A 358 -30.54 -33.35 8.74
N SER A 359 -30.49 -33.58 10.05
CA SER A 359 -30.65 -34.90 10.66
C SER A 359 -31.93 -34.93 11.48
N ASN A 360 -32.73 -35.98 11.34
CA ASN A 360 -33.94 -36.15 12.14
C ASN A 360 -33.60 -36.73 13.53
N MET A 361 -34.42 -36.43 14.54
CA MET A 361 -34.30 -36.97 15.90
C MET A 361 -34.49 -38.48 15.97
N TYR A 362 -35.28 -39.04 15.06
CA TYR A 362 -35.58 -40.48 14.96
C TYR A 362 -34.73 -41.21 13.90
N ALA A 363 -33.59 -40.62 13.50
CA ALA A 363 -32.65 -41.30 12.60
C ALA A 363 -32.01 -42.51 13.28
N GLU A 364 -31.93 -43.65 12.59
CA GLU A 364 -31.37 -44.91 13.12
C GLU A 364 -29.82 -44.88 13.11
N SER A 365 -29.21 -44.13 12.19
CA SER A 365 -27.76 -43.99 12.05
C SER A 365 -27.32 -42.53 11.86
N ALA A 366 -26.09 -42.21 12.26
CA ALA A 366 -25.47 -40.91 12.04
C ALA A 366 -25.23 -40.58 10.54
N GLU A 367 -25.35 -41.58 9.67
CA GLU A 367 -25.24 -41.45 8.21
C GLU A 367 -26.59 -41.08 7.55
N GLU A 368 -27.70 -41.16 8.29
CA GLU A 368 -29.03 -40.79 7.83
C GLU A 368 -29.27 -39.28 7.98
N TYR A 369 -28.73 -38.53 7.03
CA TYR A 369 -28.94 -37.09 6.94
C TYR A 369 -29.34 -36.66 5.54
N LEU A 370 -30.13 -35.59 5.48
CA LEU A 370 -30.49 -34.91 4.24
C LEU A 370 -29.57 -33.71 4.04
N THR A 371 -29.21 -33.42 2.80
CA THR A 371 -28.39 -32.24 2.46
C THR A 371 -29.22 -31.29 1.61
N PHE A 372 -29.22 -30.02 2.00
CA PHE A 372 -29.92 -28.95 1.29
C PHE A 372 -28.94 -27.83 0.92
N THR A 373 -29.03 -27.34 -0.31
CA THR A 373 -28.27 -26.21 -0.84
C THR A 373 -29.18 -24.99 -0.96
N LEU A 374 -28.75 -23.85 -0.41
CA LEU A 374 -29.42 -22.57 -0.55
C LEU A 374 -28.98 -21.91 -1.87
N CYS A 375 -29.82 -22.02 -2.90
CA CYS A 375 -29.68 -21.36 -4.18
C CYS A 375 -30.32 -19.95 -4.13
N ASP A 376 -30.11 -19.15 -5.18
CA ASP A 376 -30.65 -17.78 -5.22
C ASP A 376 -32.19 -17.77 -5.38
N ASP A 377 -32.76 -18.84 -5.95
CA ASP A 377 -34.20 -19.03 -6.17
C ASP A 377 -34.90 -19.86 -5.06
N GLY A 378 -34.17 -20.34 -4.05
CA GLY A 378 -34.74 -21.14 -2.95
C GLY A 378 -33.81 -22.17 -2.35
N ILE A 379 -34.38 -23.10 -1.58
CA ILE A 379 -33.64 -24.22 -0.98
C ILE A 379 -33.92 -25.47 -1.82
N GLU A 380 -32.86 -26.15 -2.26
CA GLU A 380 -32.95 -27.39 -3.04
C GLU A 380 -32.32 -28.55 -2.28
N MET A 381 -32.88 -29.75 -2.43
CA MET A 381 -32.34 -30.96 -1.81
C MET A 381 -31.27 -31.58 -2.71
N VAL A 382 -30.12 -31.92 -2.14
CA VAL A 382 -29.04 -32.65 -2.81
C VAL A 382 -29.28 -34.14 -2.65
N HIS A 383 -29.16 -34.87 -3.76
CA HIS A 383 -29.28 -36.31 -3.75
C HIS A 383 -28.10 -36.96 -2.99
N THR A 384 -28.45 -37.74 -1.98
CA THR A 384 -27.60 -38.54 -1.11
C THR A 384 -28.12 -39.98 -1.06
N GLU A 385 -27.29 -40.93 -0.61
CA GLU A 385 -27.69 -42.34 -0.48
C GLU A 385 -28.93 -42.50 0.41
N TYR A 386 -29.01 -41.75 1.51
CA TYR A 386 -30.18 -41.73 2.37
C TYR A 386 -31.43 -41.16 1.65
N SER A 387 -31.29 -40.06 0.90
CA SER A 387 -32.42 -39.52 0.13
C SER A 387 -32.93 -40.46 -0.95
N ALA A 388 -32.08 -41.35 -1.49
CA ALA A 388 -32.47 -42.36 -2.46
C ALA A 388 -33.37 -43.44 -1.83
N SER A 389 -33.17 -43.74 -0.54
CA SER A 389 -34.05 -44.67 0.19
C SER A 389 -35.45 -44.12 0.44
N LEU A 390 -35.62 -42.79 0.37
CA LEU A 390 -36.87 -42.07 0.62
C LEU A 390 -37.56 -41.62 -0.68
N ASN A 391 -37.27 -42.29 -1.81
CA ASN A 391 -37.68 -41.83 -3.14
C ASN A 391 -39.20 -41.63 -3.28
N GLU A 392 -40.01 -42.47 -2.65
CA GLU A 392 -41.48 -42.35 -2.68
C GLU A 392 -41.97 -41.05 -2.03
N LEU A 393 -41.42 -40.69 -0.86
CA LEU A 393 -41.72 -39.43 -0.18
C LEU A 393 -41.20 -38.22 -0.96
N VAL A 394 -40.03 -38.34 -1.59
CA VAL A 394 -39.39 -37.27 -2.37
C VAL A 394 -40.20 -36.97 -3.63
N GLU A 395 -40.63 -37.98 -4.38
CA GLU A 395 -41.51 -37.80 -5.54
C GLU A 395 -42.84 -37.17 -5.14
N LEU A 396 -43.50 -37.71 -4.11
CA LEU A 396 -44.82 -37.23 -3.70
C LEU A 396 -44.80 -35.80 -3.13
N HIS A 397 -43.85 -35.48 -2.24
CA HIS A 397 -43.90 -34.22 -1.50
C HIS A 397 -43.00 -33.12 -2.06
N LEU A 398 -41.85 -33.47 -2.66
CA LEU A 398 -40.94 -32.49 -3.26
C LEU A 398 -41.23 -32.26 -4.75
N HIS A 399 -41.55 -33.30 -5.54
CA HIS A 399 -41.84 -33.13 -6.96
C HIS A 399 -43.30 -32.76 -7.25
N HIS A 400 -44.26 -33.52 -6.69
CA HIS A 400 -45.69 -33.24 -6.92
C HIS A 400 -46.20 -32.04 -6.12
N HIS A 401 -46.02 -32.04 -4.80
CA HIS A 401 -46.57 -30.97 -3.94
C HIS A 401 -45.64 -29.74 -3.84
N ARG A 402 -44.38 -29.85 -4.25
CA ARG A 402 -43.36 -28.77 -4.20
C ARG A 402 -43.23 -28.12 -2.83
N SER A 403 -43.29 -28.91 -1.75
CA SER A 403 -43.29 -28.40 -0.38
C SER A 403 -42.33 -29.18 0.51
N ILE A 404 -41.21 -28.53 0.86
CA ILE A 404 -40.22 -29.07 1.81
C ILE A 404 -40.83 -29.26 3.21
N PRO A 405 -41.61 -28.32 3.77
CA PRO A 405 -42.23 -28.52 5.07
C PRO A 405 -43.14 -29.75 5.12
N LEU A 406 -43.88 -30.03 4.04
CA LEU A 406 -44.75 -31.20 3.97
C LEU A 406 -43.94 -32.49 3.90
N PHE A 407 -42.88 -32.52 3.10
CA PHE A 407 -41.94 -33.64 3.02
C PHE A 407 -41.32 -33.98 4.38
N LEU A 408 -40.78 -32.97 5.08
CA LEU A 408 -40.17 -33.17 6.40
C LEU A 408 -41.19 -33.63 7.46
N SER A 409 -42.44 -33.15 7.39
CA SER A 409 -43.50 -33.61 8.30
C SER A 409 -43.83 -35.09 8.07
N ALA A 410 -44.02 -35.50 6.81
CA ALA A 410 -44.29 -36.89 6.45
C ALA A 410 -43.13 -37.83 6.83
N LEU A 411 -41.90 -37.40 6.56
CA LEU A 411 -40.69 -38.14 6.95
C LEU A 411 -40.61 -38.33 8.47
N THR A 412 -40.92 -37.30 9.25
CA THR A 412 -40.94 -37.39 10.71
C THR A 412 -41.97 -38.40 11.20
N MET A 413 -43.17 -38.42 10.60
CA MET A 413 -44.20 -39.40 10.93
C MET A 413 -43.77 -40.83 10.60
N GLU A 414 -43.14 -41.05 9.46
CA GLU A 414 -42.66 -42.37 9.04
C GLU A 414 -41.52 -42.88 9.93
N LEU A 415 -40.51 -42.05 10.21
CA LEU A 415 -39.41 -42.41 11.10
C LEU A 415 -39.88 -42.67 12.53
N PHE A 416 -40.81 -41.86 13.03
CA PHE A 416 -41.42 -42.09 14.34
C PHE A 416 -42.18 -43.43 14.39
N THR A 417 -42.96 -43.73 13.36
CA THR A 417 -43.71 -44.99 13.26
C THR A 417 -42.76 -46.18 13.23
N ARG A 418 -41.68 -46.11 12.44
CA ARG A 418 -40.63 -47.13 12.38
C ARG A 418 -39.96 -47.36 13.73
N THR A 419 -39.54 -46.27 14.38
CA THR A 419 -38.88 -46.33 15.70
C THR A 419 -39.80 -46.94 16.76
N THR A 420 -41.07 -46.55 16.77
CA THR A 420 -42.06 -47.04 17.75
C THR A 420 -42.42 -48.51 17.49
N MET A 421 -42.60 -48.90 16.22
CA MET A 421 -42.93 -50.29 15.85
C MET A 421 -41.75 -51.26 16.06
N GLN A 422 -40.51 -50.80 15.92
CA GLN A 422 -39.33 -51.61 16.26
C GLN A 422 -39.18 -51.83 17.78
N GLN A 423 -39.60 -50.87 18.60
CA GLN A 423 -39.55 -50.99 20.07
C GLN A 423 -40.61 -51.95 20.64
N ASP A 424 -41.75 -52.12 19.98
CA ASP A 424 -42.81 -53.06 20.41
C ASP A 424 -42.52 -54.54 20.07
N ILE A 425 -41.44 -54.82 19.31
CA ILE A 425 -41.06 -56.17 18.86
C ILE A 425 -39.82 -56.70 19.62
N GLN A 426 -39.17 -55.88 20.44
CA GLN A 426 -38.14 -56.30 21.42
C GLN A 426 -38.77 -56.52 22.79
#